data_AF-A0A4R3KJR9-F1
#
_entry.id   AF-A0A4R3KJR9-F1
#
_cell.length_a   1.000
_cell.length_b   1.000
_cell.length_c   1.000
_cell.angle_alpha   90.00
_cell.angle_beta   90.00
_cell.angle_gamma   90.00
#
_symmetry.space_group_name_H-M   'P 1'
#
loop_
_entity.id
_entity.type
_entity.pdbx_description
1 polymer ?
#
loop_
_entity_poly.entity_id
_entity_poly.type
_entity_poly.pdbx_seq_one_letter_code
_entity_poly.pdbx_strand_id
1 'polypeptide(L)' 'MVLTDFLIGVLEENPEEVERNKRIFNILADKVETVTPILGERILNNTKQGADINWLTKGKIAWRFISSLFYKRNIIE' A
#
# COMPACT_ATOMS: atom_id res chain seq x y z
N MET A 1 2.20 0.26 1.87
CA MET A 1 1.60 -1.07 2.10
C MET A 1 1.28 -1.66 0.75
N VAL A 2 1.50 -2.96 0.58
CA VAL A 2 1.24 -3.69 -0.67
C VAL A 2 0.20 -4.75 -0.36
N LEU A 3 -0.84 -4.85 -1.20
CA LEU A 3 -1.84 -5.90 -1.09
C LEU A 3 -1.27 -7.17 -1.72
N THR A 4 -0.80 -8.11 -0.89
CA THR A 4 -0.24 -9.40 -1.32
C THR A 4 -1.24 -10.52 -1.10
N ASP A 5 -1.04 -11.65 -1.76
CA ASP A 5 -1.87 -12.85 -1.58
C ASP A 5 -1.87 -13.35 -0.13
N PHE A 6 -0.74 -13.22 0.58
CA PHE A 6 -0.67 -13.53 2.01
C PHE A 6 -1.58 -12.62 2.84
N LEU A 7 -1.57 -11.31 2.55
CA LEU A 7 -2.46 -10.38 3.25
C LEU A 7 -3.93 -10.67 2.90
N ILE A 8 -4.23 -10.97 1.63
CA ILE A 8 -5.59 -11.33 1.20
C ILE A 8 -6.07 -12.58 1.94
N GLY A 9 -5.26 -13.64 2.04
CA GLY A 9 -5.64 -14.86 2.76
C GLY A 9 -5.96 -14.60 4.23
N VAL A 10 -5.15 -13.80 4.93
CA VAL A 10 -5.42 -13.41 6.33
C VAL A 10 -6.73 -12.62 6.46
N LEU A 11 -7.03 -11.76 5.48
CA LEU A 11 -8.26 -10.98 5.43
C LEU A 11 -9.49 -11.87 5.19
N GLU A 12 -9.40 -12.86 4.29
CA GLU A 12 -10.48 -13.82 4.03
C GLU A 12 -10.83 -14.68 5.26
N GLU A 13 -9.83 -15.02 6.08
CA GLU A 13 -10.05 -15.74 7.34
C GLU A 13 -10.72 -14.88 8.43
N ASN A 14 -10.68 -13.54 8.32
CA ASN A 14 -11.16 -12.61 9.34
C ASN A 14 -12.04 -11.48 8.74
N PRO A 15 -13.19 -11.80 8.14
CA PRO A 15 -14.00 -10.84 7.37
C PRO A 15 -14.49 -9.63 8.20
N GLU A 16 -14.70 -9.79 9.51
CA GLU A 16 -15.06 -8.67 10.38
C GLU A 16 -13.92 -7.64 10.54
N GLU A 17 -12.67 -8.11 10.56
CA GLU A 17 -11.50 -7.24 10.62
C GLU A 17 -11.28 -6.51 9.29
N VAL A 18 -11.56 -7.20 8.18
CA VAL A 18 -11.57 -6.59 6.84
C VAL A 18 -12.54 -5.44 6.81
N GLU A 19 -13.80 -5.65 7.18
CA GLU A 19 -14.82 -4.60 7.10
C GLU A 19 -14.46 -3.39 7.98
N ARG A 20 -13.95 -3.65 9.18
CA ARG A 20 -13.49 -2.61 10.11
C ARG A 20 -12.34 -1.77 9.53
N ASN A 21 -11.41 -2.41 8.82
CA ASN A 21 -10.21 -1.78 8.30
C ASN A 21 -10.26 -1.47 6.79
N LYS A 22 -11.38 -1.77 6.10
CA LYS A 22 -11.52 -1.69 4.65
C LYS A 22 -11.16 -0.31 4.12
N ARG A 23 -11.59 0.72 4.84
CA ARG A 23 -11.28 2.12 4.54
C ARG A 23 -9.77 2.39 4.57
N ILE A 24 -9.05 1.88 5.57
CA ILE A 24 -7.61 2.11 5.71
C ILE A 24 -6.85 1.41 4.58
N PHE A 25 -7.18 0.15 4.30
CA PHE A 25 -6.59 -0.58 3.18
C PHE A 25 -6.84 0.14 1.85
N ASN A 26 -8.06 0.59 1.59
CA ASN A 26 -8.38 1.36 0.39
C ASN A 26 -7.61 2.68 0.29
N ILE A 27 -7.29 3.33 1.41
CA ILE A 27 -6.49 4.57 1.43
C ILE A 27 -4.99 4.30 1.27
N LEU A 28 -4.45 3.23 1.85
CA LEU A 28 -3.00 3.04 1.97
C LEU A 28 -2.40 1.93 1.11
N ALA A 29 -3.17 0.90 0.82
CA ALA A 29 -2.72 -0.22 -0.02
C ALA A 29 -2.57 0.23 -1.47
N ASP A 30 -1.68 -0.47 -2.17
CA ASP A 30 -1.60 -0.54 -3.62
C ASP A 30 -1.33 -1.99 -4.02
N LYS A 31 -1.67 -2.33 -5.27
CA LYS A 31 -1.42 -3.66 -5.82
C LYS A 31 0.07 -3.91 -6.03
N VAL A 32 0.49 -5.18 -5.96
CA VAL A 32 1.89 -5.61 -6.14
C VAL A 32 2.45 -5.14 -7.46
N GLU A 33 1.66 -5.22 -8.53
CA GLU A 33 2.07 -4.88 -9.90
C GLU A 33 2.45 -3.40 -10.03
N THR A 34 1.87 -2.53 -9.21
CA THR A 34 2.20 -1.11 -9.19
C THR A 34 3.46 -0.82 -8.39
N VAL A 35 3.65 -1.52 -7.27
CA VAL A 35 4.71 -1.19 -6.31
C VAL A 35 6.04 -1.81 -6.70
N THR A 36 6.02 -3.07 -7.11
CA THR A 36 7.21 -3.88 -7.41
C THR A 36 8.12 -3.27 -8.47
N PRO A 37 7.66 -2.79 -9.65
CA PRO A 37 8.57 -2.25 -10.66
C PRO A 37 9.33 -1.03 -10.14
N ILE A 38 8.64 -0.15 -9.39
CA ILE A 38 9.26 1.07 -8.83
C ILE A 38 10.28 0.73 -7.74
N LEU A 39 9.95 -0.22 -6.85
CA LEU A 39 10.90 -0.65 -5.83
C LEU A 39 12.09 -1.37 -6.45
N GLY A 40 11.86 -2.26 -7.41
CA GLY A 40 12.91 -2.98 -8.12
C GLY A 40 13.89 -2.03 -8.81
N GLU A 41 13.37 -1.06 -9.57
CA GLU A 41 14.20 -0.04 -10.23
C GLU A 41 15.04 0.76 -9.21
N ARG A 42 14.42 1.21 -8.11
CA ARG A 42 15.13 1.98 -7.08
C ARG A 42 16.21 1.17 -6.38
N ILE A 43 15.94 -0.10 -6.10
CA ILE A 43 16.90 -1.01 -5.47
C ILE A 43 18.10 -1.22 -6.40
N LEU A 44 17.85 -1.50 -7.68
CA LEU A 44 18.91 -1.75 -8.67
C LEU A 44 19.77 -0.50 -8.93
N ASN A 45 19.17 0.69 -8.89
CA ASN A 45 19.88 1.96 -9.09
C ASN A 45 20.52 2.52 -7.81
N ASN A 46 20.32 1.90 -6.64
CA ASN A 46 20.83 2.42 -5.38
C ASN A 46 22.32 2.10 -5.19
N THR A 47 23.14 3.13 -5.04
CA THR A 47 24.58 3.02 -4.76
C THR A 47 24.95 3.42 -3.33
N LYS A 48 23.97 3.85 -2.51
CA LYS A 48 24.19 4.30 -1.14
C LYS A 48 23.92 3.18 -0.14
N GLN A 49 24.90 2.89 0.70
CA GLN A 49 24.73 1.95 1.81
C GLN A 49 23.72 2.48 2.83
N GLY A 50 22.81 1.61 3.29
CA GLY A 50 21.77 1.98 4.26
C GLY A 50 20.70 2.92 3.70
N ALA A 51 20.49 2.93 2.39
CA ALA A 51 19.40 3.72 1.79
C ALA A 51 18.02 3.16 2.18
N ASP A 52 17.11 4.07 2.50
CA ASP A 52 15.73 3.76 2.87
C ASP A 52 14.81 3.88 1.65
N ILE A 53 14.50 2.75 1.01
CA ILE A 53 13.72 2.71 -0.24
C ILE A 53 12.26 2.38 0.07
N ASN A 54 11.47 3.44 0.28
CA ASN A 54 10.05 3.31 0.58
C ASN A 54 9.15 3.70 -0.59
N TRP A 55 8.15 2.86 -0.86
CA TRP A 55 7.04 3.19 -1.76
C TRP A 55 6.05 4.19 -1.13
N LEU A 56 5.77 3.98 0.16
CA LEU A 56 4.77 4.74 0.90
C LEU A 56 5.46 5.65 1.92
N THR A 57 5.79 6.87 1.49
CA THR A 57 6.44 7.87 2.35
C THR A 57 5.42 8.58 3.24
N LYS A 58 5.88 9.20 4.34
CA LYS A 58 5.01 9.97 5.26
C LYS A 58 4.16 11.02 4.54
N GLY A 59 4.76 11.75 3.59
CA GLY A 59 4.04 12.73 2.77
C GLY A 59 2.97 12.09 1.89
N LYS A 60 3.26 10.94 1.26
CA LYS A 60 2.29 10.20 0.45
C LYS A 60 1.14 9.66 1.28
N ILE A 61 1.41 9.22 2.51
CA ILE A 61 0.38 8.82 3.49
C ILE A 61 -0.54 9.99 3.81
N ALA A 62 0.02 11.13 4.22
CA ALA A 62 -0.76 12.32 4.56
C ALA A 62 -1.64 12.76 3.38
N TRP A 63 -1.05 12.81 2.16
CA TRP A 63 -1.78 13.13 0.95
C TRP A 63 -2.93 12.17 0.66
N ARG A 64 -2.73 10.86 0.86
CA ARG A 64 -3.77 9.84 0.66
C ARG A 64 -4.93 9.99 1.64
N PHE A 65 -4.64 10.31 2.90
CA PHE A 65 -5.70 10.59 3.88
C PHE A 65 -6.48 11.86 3.51
N ILE A 66 -5.80 12.94 3.14
CA ILE A 66 -6.45 14.21 2.73
C ILE A 66 -7.31 13.99 1.48
N SER A 67 -6.74 13.38 0.42
CA SER A 67 -7.44 13.13 -0.84
C SER A 67 -8.58 12.13 -0.72
N SER A 68 -8.56 11.23 0.26
CA SER A 68 -9.65 10.27 0.51
C SER A 68 -11.00 10.92 0.83
N LEU A 69 -10.99 12.18 1.25
CA LEU A 69 -12.21 12.97 1.47
C LEU A 69 -12.91 13.36 0.15
N PHE A 70 -12.14 13.47 -0.93
CA PHE A 70 -12.63 13.91 -2.24
C PHE A 70 -12.74 12.75 -3.25
N TYR A 71 -11.86 11.76 -3.14
CA TYR A 71 -11.80 10.63 -4.06
C TYR A 71 -11.63 9.31 -3.30
N LYS A 72 -12.58 8.39 -3.48
CA LYS A 72 -12.50 7.04 -2.88
C LYS A 72 -11.84 6.08 -3.86
N ARG A 73 -10.91 5.28 -3.34
CA ARG A 73 -10.26 4.19 -4.07
C ARG A 73 -10.84 2.87 -3.61
N ASN A 74 -11.01 1.91 -4.51
CA ASN A 74 -11.37 0.54 -4.20
C ASN A 74 -10.18 -0.34 -4.59
N ILE A 75 -9.44 -0.81 -3.59
CA ILE A 75 -8.23 -1.63 -3.78
C ILE A 75 -8.51 -3.07 -3.40
N ILE A 76 -9.21 -3.26 -2.29
CA ILE A 76 -9.84 -4.52 -1.89
C ILE A 76 -11.32 -4.43 -2.23
N GLU A 77 -11.80 -5.41 -2.99
CA GLU A 77 -13.22 -5.57 -3.38
C GLU A 77 -14.02 -6.20 -2.23
#